data_AF-A0A821BFM4-F1
#
_entry.id   AF-A0A821BFM4-F1
#
_cell.length_a   1.000
_cell.length_b   1.000
_cell.length_c   1.000
_cell.angle_alpha   90.00
_cell.angle_beta   90.00
_cell.angle_gamma   90.00
#
_symmetry.space_group_name_H-M   'P 1'
#
loop_
_entity.id
_entity.type
_entity.pdbx_description
1 polymer ?
#
loop_
_entity_poly.entity_id
_entity_poly.type
_entity_poly.pdbx_seq_one_letter_code
_entity_poly.pdbx_strand_id
1 'polypeptide(L)'
;REDLTWGVSGAEELSYHVVEAFRLSEIYRVGVITANSAYVIRPSFFDSHIYVDFNGAPNDIRRVDDIWLNGHASERNIARLVVPSCCSSIGVTRTHELENYLISHHMTRSAANDHALKWFNRTWEKDLWYKFKGENRPQYRSWWTKVYREWINIILRLKFIIYVGFS
;
A
#
# COMPACT_ATOMS: atom_id res chain seq x y z
N ARG A 1 4.36 10.82 5.05
CA ARG A 1 2.97 10.38 4.86
C ARG A 1 2.42 10.24 6.27
N GLU A 2 1.49 11.11 6.66
CA GLU A 2 0.97 11.20 8.06
C GLU A 2 -0.32 10.38 8.24
N ASP A 3 -0.69 9.59 7.23
CA ASP A 3 -1.93 8.85 7.13
C ASP A 3 -1.90 7.50 7.84
N LEU A 4 -0.73 6.93 8.08
CA LEU A 4 -0.54 5.66 8.77
C LEU A 4 0.42 5.88 9.94
N THR A 5 0.12 5.25 11.06
CA THR A 5 0.99 5.17 12.23
C THR A 5 1.11 3.71 12.61
N TRP A 6 2.13 3.02 12.10
CA TRP A 6 2.38 1.60 12.40
C TRP A 6 2.92 1.35 13.83
N GLY A 7 2.60 2.22 14.79
CA GLY A 7 3.21 2.23 16.13
C GLY A 7 4.68 2.69 16.14
N VAL A 8 5.16 3.25 15.03
CA VAL A 8 6.51 3.80 14.84
C VAL A 8 6.39 5.17 14.18
N SER A 9 7.16 6.15 14.62
CA SER A 9 7.04 7.54 14.18
C SER A 9 8.17 7.99 13.26
N GLY A 10 7.84 8.82 12.27
CA GLY A 10 8.81 9.64 11.54
C GLY A 10 9.55 8.89 10.41
N ALA A 11 10.84 9.20 10.23
CA ALA A 11 11.64 8.67 9.13
C ALA A 11 11.80 7.15 9.15
N GLU A 12 11.69 6.53 10.33
CA GLU A 12 11.81 5.08 10.51
C GLU A 12 10.61 4.32 9.93
N GLU A 13 9.41 4.86 10.05
CA GLU A 13 8.22 4.27 9.45
C GLU A 13 8.33 4.21 7.92
N LEU A 14 8.71 5.33 7.30
CA LEU A 14 8.88 5.41 5.84
C LEU A 14 10.04 4.54 5.33
N SER A 15 11.09 4.39 6.14
CA SER A 15 12.30 3.65 5.75
C SER A 15 12.15 2.14 5.92
N TYR A 16 11.32 1.71 6.87
CA TYR A 16 11.29 0.32 7.30
C TYR A 16 9.91 -0.33 7.27
N HIS A 17 8.80 0.41 7.15
CA HIS A 17 7.45 -0.15 7.19
C HIS A 17 6.67 0.07 5.89
N VAL A 18 7.22 0.88 4.97
CA VAL A 18 6.63 1.13 3.66
C VAL A 18 7.41 0.42 2.57
N VAL A 19 6.76 -0.53 1.89
CA VAL A 19 7.32 -1.26 0.76
C VAL A 19 6.75 -0.71 -0.55
N GLU A 20 7.60 -0.11 -1.37
CA GLU A 20 7.21 0.44 -2.67
C GLU A 20 7.60 -0.50 -3.81
N ALA A 21 6.65 -0.83 -4.68
CA ALA A 21 6.82 -1.74 -5.81
C ALA A 21 8.01 -1.39 -6.73
N PHE A 22 8.28 -0.11 -6.96
CA PHE A 22 9.39 0.32 -7.82
C PHE A 22 10.76 0.10 -7.18
N ARG A 23 10.83 -0.10 -5.85
CA ARG A 23 12.08 -0.40 -5.14
C ARG A 23 12.41 -1.88 -5.10
N LEU A 24 11.43 -2.77 -5.29
CA LEU A 24 11.61 -4.22 -5.17
C LEU A 24 12.28 -4.84 -6.40
N SER A 25 13.11 -5.86 -6.18
CA SER A 25 13.67 -6.72 -7.23
C SER A 25 12.87 -8.00 -7.47
N GLU A 26 12.04 -8.42 -6.52
CA GLU A 26 11.21 -9.63 -6.60
C GLU A 26 9.81 -9.41 -6.00
N ILE A 27 8.89 -10.33 -6.29
CA ILE A 27 7.54 -10.32 -5.71
C ILE A 27 7.64 -10.49 -4.21
N TYR A 28 6.84 -9.72 -3.47
CA TYR A 28 6.94 -9.66 -2.03
C TYR A 28 5.59 -9.73 -1.32
N ARG A 29 5.46 -10.57 -0.29
CA ARG A 29 4.22 -10.68 0.50
C ARG A 29 4.18 -9.63 1.60
N VAL A 30 3.05 -8.96 1.76
CA VAL A 30 2.82 -7.88 2.74
C VAL A 30 1.54 -8.09 3.53
N GLY A 31 1.46 -7.50 4.73
CA GLY A 31 0.28 -7.56 5.58
C GLY A 31 -0.86 -6.67 5.08
N VAL A 32 -0.53 -5.48 4.56
CA VAL A 32 -1.51 -4.52 4.05
C VAL A 32 -0.99 -3.89 2.75
N ILE A 33 -1.85 -3.83 1.74
CA ILE A 33 -1.64 -3.05 0.52
C ILE A 33 -2.50 -1.78 0.64
N THR A 34 -1.86 -0.61 0.54
CA THR A 34 -2.58 0.69 0.65
C THR A 34 -3.19 1.11 -0.68
N ALA A 35 -4.39 1.71 -0.66
CA ALA A 35 -5.12 2.10 -1.87
C ALA A 35 -4.59 3.36 -2.57
N ASN A 36 -3.65 4.08 -1.95
CA ASN A 36 -3.20 5.39 -2.42
C ASN A 36 -2.62 5.43 -3.86
N SER A 37 -2.24 4.26 -4.38
CA SER A 37 -1.59 4.07 -5.69
C SER A 37 -2.32 3.07 -6.57
N ALA A 38 -3.56 2.71 -6.20
CA ALA A 38 -4.34 1.58 -6.70
C ALA A 38 -3.68 0.21 -6.48
N TYR A 39 -4.49 -0.84 -6.46
CA TYR A 39 -4.06 -2.22 -6.49
C TYR A 39 -5.09 -3.08 -7.21
N VAL A 40 -4.67 -4.27 -7.63
CA VAL A 40 -5.52 -5.22 -8.36
C VAL A 40 -5.93 -6.35 -7.43
N ILE A 41 -7.20 -6.72 -7.50
CA ILE A 41 -7.77 -7.83 -6.74
C ILE A 41 -8.25 -8.87 -7.75
N ARG A 42 -7.96 -10.15 -7.49
CA ARG A 42 -8.52 -11.24 -8.31
C ARG A 42 -10.04 -11.25 -8.16
N PRO A 43 -10.83 -11.25 -9.25
CA PRO A 43 -12.29 -11.21 -9.16
C PRO A 43 -12.89 -12.29 -8.27
N SER A 44 -12.33 -13.50 -8.28
CA SER A 44 -12.79 -14.63 -7.47
C SER A 44 -12.62 -14.43 -5.95
N PHE A 45 -11.93 -13.37 -5.51
CA PHE A 45 -11.88 -13.01 -4.09
C PHE A 45 -13.12 -12.22 -3.67
N PHE A 46 -13.77 -11.50 -4.59
CA PHE A 46 -15.05 -10.86 -4.34
C PHE A 46 -16.16 -11.91 -4.31
N ASP A 47 -16.52 -12.34 -3.11
CA ASP A 47 -17.69 -13.15 -2.83
C ASP A 47 -18.50 -12.55 -1.68
N SER A 48 -19.56 -13.22 -1.27
CA SER A 48 -20.41 -12.79 -0.15
C SER A 48 -19.65 -12.59 1.18
N HIS A 49 -18.43 -13.12 1.31
CA HIS A 49 -17.56 -12.95 2.47
C HIS A 49 -16.57 -11.77 2.33
N ILE A 50 -16.55 -11.02 1.22
CA ILE A 50 -15.95 -9.67 1.21
C ILE A 50 -17.02 -8.61 1.49
N TYR A 51 -18.27 -8.92 1.13
CA TYR A 51 -19.46 -8.17 1.55
C TYR A 51 -19.92 -8.55 2.97
N VAL A 52 -19.00 -9.01 3.84
CA VAL A 52 -19.37 -9.41 5.21
C VAL A 52 -20.16 -8.29 5.82
N ASP A 53 -21.29 -8.71 6.37
CA ASP A 53 -22.22 -7.92 7.10
C ASP A 53 -21.51 -6.82 7.89
N PHE A 54 -21.73 -5.57 7.48
CA PHE A 54 -21.28 -4.39 8.20
C PHE A 54 -21.89 -4.33 9.62
N ASN A 55 -22.81 -5.24 9.97
CA ASN A 55 -23.34 -5.39 11.31
C ASN A 55 -22.22 -5.66 12.32
N GLY A 56 -22.15 -4.78 13.32
CA GLY A 56 -21.16 -4.84 14.39
C GLY A 56 -19.88 -4.07 14.09
N ALA A 57 -19.56 -3.76 12.83
CA ALA A 57 -18.38 -2.98 12.49
C ALA A 57 -18.60 -1.47 12.77
N PRO A 58 -17.74 -0.83 13.59
CA PRO A 58 -17.76 0.61 13.79
C PRO A 58 -17.71 1.38 12.46
N ASN A 59 -18.39 2.52 12.41
CA ASN A 59 -18.57 3.32 11.20
C ASN A 59 -17.25 3.77 10.56
N ASP A 60 -16.27 4.10 11.38
CA ASP A 60 -14.94 4.52 10.97
C ASP A 60 -14.15 3.40 10.31
N ILE A 61 -14.22 2.19 10.86
CA ILE A 61 -13.56 0.99 10.28
C ILE A 61 -14.09 0.69 8.87
N ARG A 62 -15.40 0.89 8.64
CA ARG A 62 -16.05 0.66 7.33
C ARG A 62 -15.60 1.63 6.23
N ARG A 63 -14.86 2.68 6.57
CA ARG A 63 -14.43 3.74 5.64
C ARG A 63 -12.94 3.68 5.32
N VAL A 64 -12.23 2.72 5.92
CA VAL A 64 -10.84 2.41 5.58
C VAL A 64 -10.84 1.17 4.69
N ASP A 65 -11.18 1.39 3.42
CA ASP A 65 -11.46 0.34 2.44
C ASP A 65 -10.25 -0.58 2.18
N ASP A 66 -9.05 -0.03 2.07
CA ASP A 66 -7.84 -0.82 1.93
C ASP A 66 -7.61 -1.73 3.14
N ILE A 67 -7.60 -1.23 4.37
CA ILE A 67 -7.41 -2.07 5.57
C ILE A 67 -8.54 -3.10 5.72
N TRP A 68 -9.79 -2.72 5.45
CA TRP A 68 -10.94 -3.63 5.47
C TRP A 68 -10.75 -4.82 4.53
N LEU A 69 -10.41 -4.55 3.26
CA LEU A 69 -10.18 -5.60 2.26
C LEU A 69 -8.97 -6.47 2.61
N ASN A 70 -7.89 -5.87 3.12
CA ASN A 70 -6.71 -6.63 3.56
C ASN A 70 -7.01 -7.49 4.80
N GLY A 71 -7.87 -7.03 5.72
CA GLY A 71 -8.30 -7.75 6.93
C GLY A 71 -9.05 -9.03 6.64
N HIS A 72 -10.08 -8.95 5.79
CA HIS A 72 -10.82 -10.12 5.32
C HIS A 72 -9.98 -11.03 4.42
N ALA A 73 -9.06 -10.48 3.62
CA ALA A 73 -8.07 -11.29 2.93
C ALA A 73 -7.23 -12.11 3.92
N SER A 74 -6.84 -11.51 5.06
CA SER A 74 -6.08 -12.16 6.12
C SER A 74 -6.85 -13.32 6.76
N GLU A 75 -8.12 -13.10 7.12
CA GLU A 75 -9.02 -14.12 7.69
C GLU A 75 -9.12 -15.37 6.82
N ARG A 76 -8.98 -15.18 5.51
CA ARG A 76 -9.12 -16.22 4.48
C ARG A 76 -7.78 -16.74 3.98
N ASN A 77 -6.67 -16.33 4.61
CA ASN A 77 -5.31 -16.68 4.20
C ASN A 77 -5.03 -16.36 2.71
N ILE A 78 -5.59 -15.26 2.21
CA ILE A 78 -5.35 -14.75 0.87
C ILE A 78 -4.08 -13.89 0.89
N ALA A 79 -3.10 -14.26 0.07
CA ALA A 79 -1.85 -13.53 -0.02
C ALA A 79 -2.02 -12.15 -0.66
N ARG A 80 -1.47 -11.13 -0.01
CA ARG A 80 -1.32 -9.77 -0.53
C ARG A 80 0.11 -9.58 -1.00
N LEU A 81 0.28 -9.25 -2.29
CA LEU A 81 1.58 -9.24 -2.95
C LEU A 81 1.88 -7.86 -3.52
N VAL A 82 3.12 -7.40 -3.33
CA VAL A 82 3.71 -6.27 -4.04
C VAL A 82 4.54 -6.85 -5.19
N VAL A 83 4.15 -6.52 -6.42
CA VAL A 83 4.85 -6.95 -7.64
C VAL A 83 5.82 -5.85 -8.08
N PRO A 84 7.09 -6.17 -8.42
CA PRO A 84 8.05 -5.17 -8.88
C PRO A 84 7.53 -4.34 -10.05
N SER A 85 7.52 -3.03 -9.89
CA SER A 85 7.11 -2.08 -10.95
C SER A 85 8.33 -1.40 -11.60
N CYS A 86 8.21 -1.03 -12.88
CA CYS A 86 9.20 -0.20 -13.56
C CYS A 86 9.31 1.19 -12.94
N CYS A 87 8.21 1.68 -12.39
CA CYS A 87 7.92 3.09 -12.32
C CYS A 87 7.25 3.41 -10.98
N SER A 88 7.50 4.61 -10.44
CA SER A 88 6.79 5.08 -9.26
C SER A 88 5.29 5.13 -9.54
N SER A 89 4.49 4.84 -8.51
CA SER A 89 3.05 4.93 -8.64
C SER A 89 2.60 6.37 -8.85
N ILE A 90 1.55 6.54 -9.66
CA ILE A 90 0.79 7.79 -9.70
C ILE A 90 -0.10 7.79 -8.45
N GLY A 91 0.17 8.70 -7.53
CA GLY A 91 -0.66 8.87 -6.34
C GLY A 91 -2.01 9.48 -6.73
N VAL A 92 -3.10 8.84 -6.32
CA VAL A 92 -4.43 9.45 -6.41
C VAL A 92 -4.61 10.27 -5.13
N THR A 93 -4.26 11.55 -5.19
CA THR A 93 -4.09 12.39 -3.99
C THR A 93 -5.35 13.13 -3.52
N ARG A 94 -6.52 12.87 -4.10
CA ARG A 94 -7.76 13.56 -3.70
C ARG A 94 -8.97 12.64 -3.76
N THR A 95 -9.38 12.11 -2.61
CA THR A 95 -10.70 11.50 -2.41
C THR A 95 -11.42 12.29 -1.31
N HIS A 96 -12.38 13.12 -1.72
CA HIS A 96 -13.05 14.08 -0.82
C HIS A 96 -13.99 13.40 0.20
N GLU A 97 -14.52 12.22 -0.11
CA GLU A 97 -15.53 11.55 0.72
C GLU A 97 -14.99 11.10 2.09
N LEU A 98 -13.82 10.46 2.12
CA LEU A 98 -13.21 10.01 3.38
C LEU A 98 -12.81 11.19 4.26
N GLU A 99 -12.23 12.24 3.67
CA GLU A 99 -11.79 13.42 4.40
C GLU A 99 -12.97 14.19 5.01
N ASN A 100 -14.05 14.39 4.25
CA ASN A 100 -15.27 15.02 4.76
C ASN A 100 -15.90 14.24 5.91
N TYR A 101 -15.92 12.91 5.81
CA TYR A 101 -16.42 12.06 6.89
C TYR A 101 -15.58 12.21 8.18
N LEU A 102 -14.26 12.09 8.04
CA LEU A 102 -13.34 12.17 9.17
C LEU A 102 -13.45 13.53 9.89
N ILE A 103 -13.52 14.62 9.12
CA ILE A 103 -13.73 15.98 9.67
C ILE A 103 -15.05 16.07 10.43
N SER A 104 -16.16 15.62 9.83
CA SER A 104 -17.50 15.69 10.46
C SER A 104 -17.65 14.84 11.72
N HIS A 105 -16.75 13.86 11.92
CA HIS A 105 -16.76 12.96 13.07
C HIS A 105 -15.59 13.20 14.04
N HIS A 106 -14.88 14.33 13.92
CA HIS A 106 -13.73 14.68 14.75
C HIS A 106 -12.66 13.58 14.83
N MET A 107 -12.41 12.93 13.70
CA MET A 107 -11.51 11.78 13.59
C MET A 107 -10.36 12.07 12.62
N THR A 108 -9.18 11.51 12.88
CA THR A 108 -8.05 11.57 11.96
C THR A 108 -7.96 10.28 11.13
N ARG A 109 -7.32 10.36 9.95
CA ARG A 109 -7.08 9.17 9.10
C ARG A 109 -6.23 8.12 9.84
N SER A 110 -5.22 8.56 10.59
CA SER A 110 -4.40 7.69 11.45
C SER A 110 -5.25 7.00 12.53
N ALA A 111 -6.16 7.70 13.21
CA ALA A 111 -7.02 7.09 14.23
C ALA A 111 -7.97 6.03 13.64
N ALA A 112 -8.57 6.31 12.48
CA ALA A 112 -9.43 5.33 11.79
C ALA A 112 -8.63 4.10 11.36
N ASN A 113 -7.42 4.30 10.82
CA ASN A 113 -6.52 3.22 10.41
C ASN A 113 -6.10 2.35 11.61
N ASP A 114 -5.72 2.96 12.73
CA ASP A 114 -5.35 2.26 13.97
C ASP A 114 -6.51 1.42 14.51
N HIS A 115 -7.75 1.94 14.45
CA HIS A 115 -8.92 1.21 14.90
C HIS A 115 -9.22 0.00 13.99
N ALA A 116 -9.11 0.18 12.67
CA ALA A 116 -9.27 -0.90 11.70
C ALA A 116 -8.19 -1.99 11.86
N LEU A 117 -6.93 -1.62 12.09
CA LEU A 117 -5.85 -2.57 12.37
C LEU A 117 -6.12 -3.38 13.65
N LYS A 118 -6.60 -2.72 14.71
CA LYS A 118 -6.97 -3.39 15.97
C LYS A 118 -8.16 -4.32 15.81
N TRP A 119 -9.15 -3.96 15.00
CA TRP A 119 -10.32 -4.79 14.72
C TRP A 119 -9.94 -6.17 14.18
N PHE A 120 -9.01 -6.21 13.24
CA PHE A 120 -8.50 -7.44 12.61
C PHE A 120 -7.28 -8.06 13.34
N ASN A 121 -6.96 -7.64 14.57
CA ASN A 121 -5.73 -8.07 15.27
C ASN A 121 -5.55 -9.60 15.35
N ARG A 122 -6.64 -10.36 15.42
CA ARG A 122 -6.60 -11.83 15.51
C ARG A 122 -6.32 -12.52 14.17
N THR A 123 -6.40 -11.80 13.07
CA THR A 123 -6.44 -12.36 11.71
C THR A 123 -5.15 -12.07 10.95
N TRP A 124 -4.43 -11.01 11.33
CA TRP A 124 -3.12 -10.69 10.80
C TRP A 124 -2.15 -11.85 11.03
N GLU A 125 -1.40 -12.23 10.01
CA GLU A 125 -0.39 -13.26 10.15
C GLU A 125 0.74 -12.73 11.04
N LYS A 126 1.02 -13.45 12.13
CA LYS A 126 1.99 -13.06 13.16
C LYS A 126 3.40 -12.84 12.61
N ASP A 127 3.73 -13.53 11.52
CA ASP A 127 5.05 -13.51 10.89
C ASP A 127 5.09 -12.66 9.61
N LEU A 128 3.96 -12.06 9.19
CA LEU A 128 3.96 -11.02 8.16
C LEU A 128 4.36 -9.67 8.80
N TRP A 129 5.68 -9.50 8.94
CA TRP A 129 6.49 -8.29 9.20
C TRP A 129 6.68 -7.73 10.61
N TYR A 130 7.96 -7.73 11.05
CA TYR A 130 8.68 -6.55 11.58
C TYR A 130 10.22 -6.75 11.82
N LYS A 131 10.86 -7.87 11.45
CA LYS A 131 12.32 -8.01 11.67
C LYS A 131 13.16 -7.51 10.48
N PHE A 132 13.72 -6.30 10.61
CA PHE A 132 14.76 -5.79 9.72
C PHE A 132 15.96 -6.76 9.70
N LYS A 133 16.44 -7.11 8.49
CA LYS A 133 17.46 -8.16 8.26
C LYS A 133 17.02 -9.59 8.68
N GLY A 134 15.75 -9.81 9.02
CA GLY A 134 15.21 -11.11 9.38
C GLY A 134 14.92 -12.02 8.18
N GLU A 135 14.43 -13.22 8.49
CA GLU A 135 13.88 -14.14 7.50
C GLU A 135 12.75 -13.45 6.71
N ASN A 136 12.74 -13.66 5.39
CA ASN A 136 11.75 -13.10 4.47
C ASN A 136 11.76 -11.57 4.29
N ARG A 137 12.87 -10.85 4.52
CA ARG A 137 12.97 -9.41 4.17
C ARG A 137 12.80 -9.16 2.66
N PRO A 138 12.30 -7.98 2.23
CA PRO A 138 12.14 -7.66 0.81
C PRO A 138 13.51 -7.48 0.18
N GLN A 139 13.68 -8.02 -1.01
CA GLN A 139 14.85 -7.74 -1.83
C GLN A 139 14.62 -6.45 -2.62
N TYR A 140 15.53 -5.51 -2.44
CA TYR A 140 15.50 -4.24 -3.14
C TYR A 140 16.44 -4.25 -4.34
N ARG A 141 16.04 -3.53 -5.39
CA ARG A 141 16.88 -3.28 -6.57
C ARG A 141 18.20 -2.66 -6.12
N SER A 142 19.28 -3.09 -6.77
CA SER A 142 20.59 -2.50 -6.56
C SER A 142 20.59 -1.01 -6.92
N TRP A 143 21.51 -0.26 -6.31
CA TRP A 143 21.73 1.14 -6.66
C TRP A 143 22.07 1.31 -8.15
N TRP A 144 22.84 0.40 -8.73
CA TRP A 144 23.16 0.39 -10.17
C TRP A 144 21.92 0.24 -11.06
N THR A 145 20.95 -0.57 -10.64
CA THR A 145 19.67 -0.70 -11.35
C THR A 145 18.88 0.61 -11.33
N LYS A 146 18.93 1.38 -10.24
CA LYS A 146 18.31 2.71 -10.18
C LYS A 146 19.02 3.69 -11.11
N VAL A 147 20.35 3.75 -11.04
CA VAL A 147 21.17 4.63 -11.89
C VAL A 147 20.94 4.33 -13.37
N TYR A 148 21.00 3.05 -13.78
CA TYR A 148 20.74 2.63 -15.15
C TYR A 148 19.36 3.07 -15.65
N ARG A 149 18.32 2.95 -14.82
CA ARG A 149 16.96 3.37 -15.18
C ARG A 149 16.83 4.88 -15.37
N GLU A 150 17.41 5.67 -14.49
CA GLU A 150 17.43 7.13 -14.64
C GLU A 150 18.14 7.54 -15.94
N TRP A 151 19.27 6.90 -16.25
CA TRP A 151 19.97 7.12 -17.51
C TRP A 151 19.12 6.76 -18.73
N ILE A 152 18.46 5.60 -18.73
CA ILE A 152 17.56 5.20 -19.83
C ILE A 152 16.38 6.16 -19.96
N ASN A 153 15.77 6.60 -18.85
CA ASN A 153 14.69 7.58 -18.85
C ASN A 153 15.14 8.92 -19.45
N ILE A 154 16.34 9.41 -19.11
CA ILE A 154 16.91 10.62 -19.70
C ILE A 154 17.10 10.46 -21.21
N ILE A 155 17.68 9.33 -21.66
CA ILE A 155 17.87 9.03 -23.08
C ILE A 155 16.52 9.00 -23.82
N LEU A 156 15.50 8.34 -23.26
CA LEU A 156 14.18 8.26 -23.88
C LEU A 156 13.50 9.64 -23.96
N ARG A 157 13.62 10.48 -22.93
CA ARG A 157 13.11 11.86 -22.95
C ARG A 157 13.82 12.72 -24.00
N LEU A 158 15.15 12.62 -24.10
CA LEU A 158 15.93 13.33 -25.12
C LEU A 158 15.54 12.88 -26.52
N LYS A 159 15.39 11.57 -26.75
CA LYS A 159 14.89 11.03 -28.03
C LYS A 159 13.51 11.58 -28.36
N PHE A 160 12.59 11.63 -27.41
CA PHE A 160 11.25 12.19 -27.60
C PHE A 160 11.29 13.68 -27.97
N ILE A 161 12.11 14.49 -27.28
CA ILE A 161 12.28 15.92 -27.59
C ILE A 161 12.84 16.11 -29.00
N ILE A 162 13.82 15.32 -29.40
CA ILE A 162 14.38 15.37 -30.76
C ILE A 162 13.33 14.96 -31.81
N TYR A 163 12.52 13.94 -31.51
CA TYR A 163 11.54 13.43 -32.46
C TYR A 163 10.32 14.35 -32.63
N VAL A 164 9.87 15.01 -31.57
CA VAL A 164 8.69 15.89 -31.58
C VAL A 164 9.05 17.36 -31.82
N GLY A 165 10.25 17.81 -31.41
CA GLY A 165 10.71 19.20 -31.61
C GLY A 165 11.21 19.51 -33.02
N PHE A 166 11.30 18.51 -33.90
CA PHE A 166 11.65 18.66 -35.32
C PHE A 166 10.48 18.31 -36.27
N SER A 167 9.24 18.20 -35.75
CA SER A 167 8.00 18.17 -36.55
C SER A 167 7.23 19.46 -36.37
#